data_AF-G7I268-F1
#
_entry.id   AF-G7I268-F1
#
_cell.length_a   1.000
_cell.length_b   1.000
_cell.length_c   1.000
_cell.angle_alpha   90.00
_cell.angle_beta   90.00
_cell.angle_gamma   90.00
#
_symmetry.space_group_name_H-M   'P 1'
#
loop_
_entity.id
_entity.type
_entity.pdbx_description
1 polymer ?
#
loop_
_entity_poly.entity_id
_entity_poly.type
_entity_poly.pdbx_seq_one_letter_code
_entity_poly.pdbx_strand_id
1 'polypeptide(L)'
;MEKNPIIVGSLNCTGEEPVVLKCGDENWKLIPGMSAYLGDIRVFKGQPYVVDKFLVESDGDLLLADVYDHEIDEDADDYDRARINVFKLNEKEKKWVKLANLGDRVFFLGLLCSFSASASDLCVPKGNLVIIMDNIFTRVQYKSSFLDLDDGQLLPLSNYPEYSELFCHLR
;
A
#
# COMPACT_ATOMS: atom_id res chain seq x y z
N MET A 1 26.75 -22.61 -9.34
CA MET A 1 25.42 -21.97 -9.31
C MET A 1 25.35 -21.20 -8.00
N GLU A 2 25.43 -19.86 -8.04
CA GLU A 2 25.16 -19.06 -6.84
C GLU A 2 23.70 -19.29 -6.43
N LYS A 3 23.48 -19.75 -5.20
CA LYS A 3 22.14 -19.83 -4.63
C LYS A 3 21.76 -18.43 -4.18
N ASN A 4 20.69 -17.88 -4.76
CA ASN A 4 20.09 -16.67 -4.23
C ASN A 4 19.69 -16.92 -2.76
N PRO A 5 20.14 -16.11 -1.80
CA PRO A 5 19.81 -16.32 -0.40
C PRO A 5 18.30 -16.16 -0.20
N ILE A 6 17.69 -17.11 0.51
CA ILE A 6 16.30 -16.99 0.98
C ILE A 6 16.29 -15.95 2.10
N ILE A 7 15.38 -14.99 2.04
CA ILE A 7 15.19 -13.99 3.08
C ILE A 7 13.80 -14.23 3.67
N VAL A 8 13.75 -14.41 4.98
CA VAL A 8 12.50 -14.53 5.74
C VAL A 8 12.38 -13.25 6.54
N GLY A 9 11.27 -12.54 6.42
CA GLY A 9 10.97 -11.41 7.30
C GLY A 9 9.64 -11.61 7.99
N SER A 10 9.51 -11.01 9.17
CA SER A 10 8.30 -11.03 9.97
C SER A 10 7.92 -9.62 10.37
N LEU A 11 6.63 -9.34 10.31
CA LEU A 11 5.99 -8.11 10.78
C LEU A 11 4.94 -8.54 11.80
N ASN A 12 5.02 -8.03 13.02
CA ASN A 12 4.01 -8.32 14.03
C ASN A 12 3.09 -7.10 14.16
N CYS A 13 1.82 -7.27 13.81
CA CYS A 13 0.81 -6.21 13.89
C CYS A 13 0.48 -5.80 15.34
N THR A 14 1.06 -6.46 16.35
CA THR A 14 0.87 -6.11 17.77
C THR A 14 1.97 -5.19 18.32
N GLY A 15 2.75 -4.51 17.45
CA GLY A 15 3.69 -3.46 17.86
C GLY A 15 5.12 -3.92 18.13
N GLU A 16 5.53 -5.10 17.69
CA GLU A 16 6.95 -5.47 17.69
C GLU A 16 7.65 -4.91 16.44
N GLU A 17 8.95 -4.60 16.55
CA GLU A 17 9.74 -4.11 15.42
C GLU A 17 9.88 -5.17 14.32
N PRO A 18 9.82 -4.78 13.04
CA PRO A 18 10.04 -5.72 11.94
C PRO A 18 11.44 -6.31 11.99
N VAL A 19 11.53 -7.59 11.63
CA VAL A 19 12.78 -8.35 11.62
C VAL A 19 13.00 -9.07 10.30
N VAL A 20 14.27 -9.20 9.91
CA VAL A 20 14.69 -9.98 8.74
C VAL A 20 15.78 -10.99 9.11
N LEU A 21 15.71 -12.17 8.50
CA LEU A 21 16.68 -13.24 8.57
C LEU A 21 17.12 -13.59 7.15
N LYS A 22 18.42 -13.56 6.87
CA LYS A 22 18.96 -14.07 5.61
C LYS A 22 19.40 -15.51 5.79
N CYS A 23 19.24 -16.35 4.78
CA CYS A 23 19.74 -17.72 4.79
C CYS A 23 21.25 -17.72 5.07
N GLY A 24 21.65 -18.35 6.19
CA GLY A 24 23.03 -18.33 6.70
C GLY A 24 23.28 -17.37 7.86
N ASP A 25 22.34 -16.48 8.17
CA ASP A 25 22.31 -15.77 9.45
C ASP A 25 21.74 -16.71 10.54
N GLU A 26 22.35 -16.71 11.72
CA GLU A 26 21.87 -17.49 12.88
C GLU A 26 20.82 -16.72 13.71
N ASN A 27 20.68 -15.40 13.49
CA ASN A 27 19.86 -14.51 14.31
C ASN A 27 19.00 -13.56 13.46
N TRP A 28 17.80 -13.27 13.94
CA TRP A 28 16.94 -12.21 13.40
C TRP A 28 17.56 -10.83 13.61
N LYS A 29 17.50 -9.98 12.58
CA LYS A 29 17.99 -8.60 12.64
C LYS A 29 16.80 -7.65 12.69
N LEU A 30 16.75 -6.84 13.75
CA LEU A 30 15.80 -5.75 13.90
C LEU A 30 16.06 -4.67 12.84
N ILE A 31 15.00 -4.01 12.40
CA ILE A 31 15.07 -2.86 11.50
C ILE A 31 14.86 -1.59 12.32
N PRO A 32 15.95 -0.90 12.70
CA PRO A 32 15.86 0.24 13.60
C PRO A 32 15.09 1.41 12.96
N GLY A 33 14.26 2.07 13.77
CA GLY A 33 13.49 3.25 13.34
C GLY A 33 12.18 2.93 12.60
N MET A 34 11.70 1.68 12.66
CA MET A 34 10.44 1.26 12.05
C MET A 34 9.45 0.74 13.12
N SER A 35 8.27 1.35 13.22
CA SER A 35 7.18 0.87 14.08
C SER A 35 6.12 0.14 13.24
N ALA A 36 5.79 -1.11 13.59
CA ALA A 36 4.84 -1.92 12.82
C ALA A 36 3.42 -1.88 13.40
N TYR A 37 2.65 -0.86 13.04
CA TYR A 37 1.18 -0.91 13.14
C TYR A 37 0.54 -1.30 11.80
N LEU A 38 1.10 -0.83 10.69
CA LEU A 38 0.75 -1.15 9.31
C LEU A 38 2.03 -1.27 8.48
N GLY A 39 2.77 -2.37 8.61
CA GLY A 39 4.02 -2.56 7.87
C GLY A 39 3.91 -3.62 6.78
N ASP A 40 4.72 -3.46 5.74
CA ASP A 40 4.78 -4.35 4.58
C ASP A 40 6.22 -4.77 4.30
N ILE A 41 6.38 -6.02 3.84
CA ILE A 41 7.64 -6.59 3.39
C ILE A 41 7.49 -7.14 1.98
N ARG A 42 8.35 -6.69 1.08
CA ARG A 42 8.37 -7.18 -0.29
C ARG A 42 9.78 -7.45 -0.77
N VAL A 43 9.95 -8.54 -1.52
CA VAL A 43 11.13 -8.75 -2.37
C VAL A 43 10.89 -8.10 -3.72
N PHE A 44 11.72 -7.14 -4.10
CA PHE A 44 11.66 -6.45 -5.39
C PHE A 44 13.04 -6.47 -6.04
N LYS A 45 13.09 -6.98 -7.28
CA LYS A 45 14.36 -7.19 -8.03
C LYS A 45 15.44 -7.91 -7.20
N GLY A 46 15.03 -8.91 -6.42
CA GLY A 46 15.92 -9.71 -5.57
C GLY A 46 16.39 -9.03 -4.28
N GLN A 47 15.90 -7.84 -3.95
CA GLN A 47 16.21 -7.13 -2.71
C GLN A 47 14.97 -7.06 -1.82
N PRO A 48 15.10 -7.34 -0.50
CA PRO A 48 14.00 -7.14 0.44
C PRO A 48 13.85 -5.65 0.77
N TYR A 49 12.62 -5.19 0.80
CA TYR A 49 12.21 -3.88 1.26
C TYR A 49 11.20 -4.08 2.39
N VAL A 50 11.40 -3.34 3.46
CA VAL A 50 10.49 -3.32 4.60
C VAL A 50 10.14 -1.85 4.85
N VAL A 51 8.87 -1.56 5.08
CA VAL A 51 8.36 -0.21 5.35
C VAL A 51 7.20 -0.29 6.34
N ASP A 52 6.94 0.79 7.07
CA ASP A 52 5.79 0.97 7.97
C ASP A 52 4.56 1.51 7.23
N LYS A 53 4.40 1.12 5.96
CA LYS A 53 3.40 1.58 4.98
C LYS A 53 3.05 0.43 4.02
N PHE A 54 2.34 0.70 2.93
CA PHE A 54 2.04 -0.30 1.90
C PHE A 54 3.04 -0.24 0.74
N LEU A 55 3.56 -1.40 0.32
CA LEU A 55 4.35 -1.52 -0.90
C LEU A 55 3.47 -2.00 -2.05
N VAL A 56 3.59 -1.37 -3.21
CA VAL A 56 2.87 -1.73 -4.44
C VAL A 56 3.89 -1.86 -5.58
N GLU A 57 3.95 -3.03 -6.23
CA GLU A 57 4.68 -3.19 -7.47
C GLU A 57 3.72 -2.77 -8.59
N SER A 58 4.18 -1.87 -9.45
CA SER A 58 3.40 -1.41 -10.60
C SER A 58 4.37 -1.16 -11.75
N ASP A 59 4.13 -1.84 -12.87
CA ASP A 59 4.91 -1.65 -14.11
C ASP A 59 6.45 -1.81 -13.96
N GLY A 60 6.87 -2.75 -13.10
CA GLY A 60 8.29 -2.97 -12.83
C GLY A 60 8.96 -1.91 -11.94
N ASP A 61 8.17 -1.00 -11.37
CA ASP A 61 8.56 -0.06 -10.32
C ASP A 61 8.05 -0.51 -8.95
N LEU A 62 8.81 -0.17 -7.90
CA LEU A 62 8.36 -0.31 -6.52
C LEU A 62 7.85 1.03 -6.02
N LEU A 63 6.60 1.03 -5.58
CA LEU A 63 5.87 2.19 -5.09
C LEU A 63 5.52 1.99 -3.61
N LEU A 64 5.45 3.09 -2.88
CA LEU A 64 5.03 3.14 -1.48
C LEU A 64 3.77 3.99 -1.40
N ALA A 65 2.71 3.46 -0.81
CA ALA A 65 1.50 4.20 -0.49
C ALA A 65 1.46 4.49 1.01
N ASP A 66 1.60 5.77 1.34
CA ASP A 66 1.47 6.28 2.70
C ASP A 66 0.05 6.78 2.94
N VAL A 67 -0.70 5.98 3.70
CA VAL A 67 -2.08 6.28 4.10
C VAL A 67 -2.03 6.77 5.54
N TYR A 68 -2.46 8.01 5.77
CA TYR A 68 -2.53 8.58 7.12
C TYR A 68 -3.90 9.23 7.37
N ASP A 69 -4.42 8.95 8.56
CA ASP A 69 -5.60 9.58 9.14
C ASP A 69 -5.10 10.80 9.92
N HIS A 70 -5.55 12.01 9.58
CA HIS A 70 -5.13 13.19 10.33
C HIS A 70 -5.83 13.17 11.71
N GLU A 71 -5.06 13.01 12.77
CA GLU A 71 -5.55 13.33 14.11
C GLU A 71 -5.80 14.85 14.19
N ILE A 72 -7.09 15.20 14.13
CA ILE A 72 -7.75 16.35 14.77
C ILE A 72 -7.03 17.71 14.58
N ASP A 73 -7.42 18.46 13.55
CA ASP A 73 -7.59 19.91 13.70
C ASP A 73 -9.09 20.15 13.94
N GLU A 74 -9.47 20.59 15.15
CA GLU A 74 -10.87 20.80 15.56
C GLU A 74 -11.60 21.89 14.75
N ASP A 75 -10.87 22.61 13.87
CA ASP A 75 -11.33 23.78 13.13
C ASP A 75 -11.43 23.58 11.59
N ALA A 76 -11.19 22.36 11.06
CA ALA A 76 -11.22 22.12 9.62
C ALA A 76 -12.48 21.36 9.16
N ASP A 77 -13.22 21.92 8.20
CA ASP A 77 -14.30 21.25 7.43
C ASP A 77 -13.80 20.03 6.59
N ASP A 78 -12.59 19.53 6.83
CA ASP A 78 -11.85 18.51 6.05
C ASP A 78 -11.90 17.11 6.70
N TYR A 79 -12.92 16.86 7.54
CA TYR A 79 -13.05 15.67 8.40
C TYR A 79 -13.08 14.31 7.67
N ASP A 80 -13.34 14.27 6.36
CA ASP A 80 -13.49 13.04 5.57
C ASP A 80 -12.38 12.78 4.55
N ARG A 81 -11.37 13.65 4.46
CA ARG A 81 -10.30 13.48 3.47
C ARG A 81 -9.17 12.62 4.01
N ALA A 82 -9.27 11.30 3.80
CA ALA A 82 -8.10 10.44 3.90
C ALA A 82 -7.05 10.89 2.87
N ARG A 83 -5.83 11.18 3.34
CA ARG A 83 -4.74 11.61 2.47
C ARG A 83 -3.82 10.42 2.22
N ILE A 84 -3.71 10.05 0.95
CA ILE A 84 -2.75 9.05 0.49
C ILE A 84 -1.66 9.78 -0.31
N ASN A 85 -0.41 9.61 0.11
CA ASN A 85 0.73 10.00 -0.69
C ASN A 85 1.35 8.76 -1.32
N VAL A 86 1.57 8.80 -2.63
CA VAL A 86 2.27 7.73 -3.33
C VAL A 86 3.69 8.19 -3.68
N PHE A 87 4.65 7.30 -3.48
CA PHE A 87 6.06 7.54 -3.78
C PHE A 87 6.62 6.42 -4.63
N LYS A 88 7.54 6.76 -5.54
CA LYS A 88 8.33 5.82 -6.30
C LYS A 88 9.72 5.67 -5.70
N LEU A 89 10.22 4.44 -5.61
CA LEU A 89 11.60 4.20 -5.22
C LEU A 89 12.56 4.68 -6.32
N ASN A 90 13.43 5.64 -6.00
CA ASN A 90 14.64 5.87 -6.75
C ASN A 90 15.70 4.85 -6.31
N GLU A 91 15.87 3.78 -7.10
CA GLU A 91 16.76 2.67 -6.78
C GLU A 91 18.23 3.08 -6.64
N LYS A 92 18.66 4.10 -7.40
CA LYS A 92 20.05 4.58 -7.42
C LYS A 92 20.37 5.38 -6.16
N GLU A 93 19.46 6.25 -5.77
CA GLU A 93 19.64 7.12 -4.60
C GLU A 93 19.13 6.51 -3.30
N LYS A 94 18.40 5.39 -3.39
CA LYS A 94 17.73 4.72 -2.26
C LYS A 94 16.80 5.68 -1.50
N LYS A 95 16.01 6.43 -2.26
CA LYS A 95 15.06 7.44 -1.74
C LYS A 95 13.68 7.27 -2.35
N TRP A 96 12.67 7.65 -1.60
CA TRP A 96 11.28 7.71 -2.06
C TRP A 96 11.00 9.09 -2.69
N VAL A 97 10.52 9.10 -3.93
CA VAL A 97 10.19 10.31 -4.69
C VAL A 97 8.68 10.39 -4.85
N LYS A 98 8.07 11.46 -4.35
CA LYS A 98 6.60 11.64 -4.40
C LYS A 98 6.11 11.66 -5.85
N LEU A 99 5.05 10.91 -6.13
CA LEU A 99 4.33 10.92 -7.39
C LEU A 99 3.14 11.87 -7.30
N ALA A 100 2.86 12.56 -8.40
CA ALA A 100 1.69 13.43 -8.51
C ALA A 100 0.42 12.68 -8.96
N ASN A 101 0.58 11.55 -9.67
CA ASN A 101 -0.51 10.84 -10.33
C ASN A 101 -0.05 9.39 -10.64
N LEU A 102 -0.98 8.43 -10.70
CA LEU A 102 -0.71 7.01 -11.02
C LEU A 102 -0.95 6.65 -12.49
N GLY A 103 -1.40 7.61 -13.31
CA GLY A 103 -1.78 7.42 -14.70
C GLY A 103 -2.99 6.50 -14.82
N ASP A 104 -2.88 5.48 -15.67
CA ASP A 104 -3.92 4.47 -15.87
C ASP A 104 -4.01 3.45 -14.71
N ARG A 105 -3.21 3.60 -13.65
CA ARG A 105 -3.14 2.56 -12.60
C ARG A 105 -4.23 2.72 -11.54
N VAL A 106 -4.75 1.58 -11.11
CA VAL A 106 -5.57 1.42 -9.91
C VAL A 106 -4.74 0.65 -8.89
N PHE A 107 -4.64 1.17 -7.68
CA PHE A 107 -4.01 0.47 -6.55
C PHE A 107 -5.07 -0.23 -5.72
N PHE A 108 -4.73 -1.43 -5.28
CA PHE A 108 -5.53 -2.22 -4.36
C PHE A 108 -4.70 -2.37 -3.09
N LEU A 109 -5.13 -1.71 -2.01
CA LEU A 109 -4.44 -1.76 -0.72
C LEU A 109 -5.23 -2.62 0.25
N GLY A 110 -4.55 -3.60 0.81
CA GLY A 110 -5.08 -4.51 1.82
C GLY A 110 -4.03 -4.83 2.88
N LEU A 111 -4.50 -5.26 4.05
CA LEU A 111 -3.68 -5.65 5.20
C LEU A 111 -2.82 -6.88 4.89
N LEU A 112 -3.31 -7.79 4.04
CA LEU A 112 -2.59 -9.02 3.68
C LEU A 112 -1.86 -8.93 2.35
N CYS A 113 -2.36 -8.13 1.41
CA CYS A 113 -1.72 -7.94 0.13
C CYS A 113 -2.09 -6.58 -0.48
N SER A 114 -1.12 -6.00 -1.17
CA SER A 114 -1.32 -4.80 -1.97
C SER A 114 -0.78 -5.02 -3.38
N PHE A 115 -1.55 -4.62 -4.39
CA PHE A 115 -1.20 -4.82 -5.80
C PHE A 115 -1.72 -3.68 -6.67
N SER A 116 -1.27 -3.64 -7.93
CA SER A 116 -1.71 -2.66 -8.92
C SER A 116 -2.17 -3.37 -10.19
N ALA A 117 -3.18 -2.80 -10.83
CA ALA A 117 -3.56 -3.14 -12.19
C ALA A 117 -3.77 -1.86 -13.00
N SER A 118 -3.81 -1.97 -14.32
CA SER A 118 -4.26 -0.86 -15.16
C SER A 118 -5.79 -0.83 -15.24
N ALA A 119 -6.38 0.36 -15.33
CA ALA A 119 -7.82 0.51 -15.51
C ALA A 119 -8.27 -0.07 -16.84
N SER A 120 -7.44 0.08 -17.88
CA SER A 120 -7.66 -0.55 -19.18
C SER A 120 -7.73 -2.07 -19.11
N ASP A 121 -6.81 -2.73 -18.40
CA ASP A 121 -6.85 -4.20 -18.21
C ASP A 121 -8.08 -4.65 -17.42
N LEU A 122 -8.51 -3.84 -16.46
CA LEU A 122 -9.70 -4.09 -15.64
C LEU A 122 -11.02 -3.74 -16.36
N CYS A 123 -10.96 -3.13 -17.54
CA CYS A 123 -12.12 -2.60 -18.26
C CYS A 123 -12.96 -1.59 -17.44
N VAL A 124 -12.29 -0.81 -16.58
CA VAL A 124 -12.92 0.26 -15.77
C VAL A 124 -12.62 1.64 -16.36
N PRO A 125 -13.48 2.65 -16.15
CA PRO A 125 -13.42 3.88 -16.93
C PRO A 125 -12.24 4.80 -16.61
N LYS A 126 -11.62 4.64 -15.42
CA LYS A 126 -10.62 5.57 -14.91
C LYS A 126 -9.54 4.87 -14.08
N GLY A 127 -8.29 5.31 -14.26
CA GLY A 127 -7.15 5.05 -13.38
C GLY A 127 -6.85 6.25 -12.47
N ASN A 128 -5.68 6.29 -11.85
CA ASN A 128 -5.33 7.26 -10.81
C ASN A 128 -6.20 7.10 -9.55
N LEU A 129 -6.42 5.85 -9.17
CA LEU A 129 -7.35 5.48 -8.10
C LEU A 129 -6.69 4.56 -7.07
N VAL A 130 -7.24 4.58 -5.86
CA VAL A 130 -6.89 3.64 -4.80
C VAL A 130 -8.18 2.99 -4.27
N ILE A 131 -8.22 1.67 -4.30
CA ILE A 131 -9.25 0.85 -3.67
C ILE A 131 -8.64 0.23 -2.42
N ILE A 132 -9.25 0.53 -1.28
CA ILE A 132 -8.87 -0.02 0.02
C ILE A 132 -9.81 -1.18 0.31
N MET A 133 -9.25 -2.38 0.37
CA MET A 133 -10.03 -3.64 0.44
C MET A 133 -10.35 -4.05 1.87
N ASP A 134 -9.58 -3.56 2.83
CA ASP A 134 -9.71 -3.89 4.26
C ASP A 134 -10.09 -2.64 5.06
N ASN A 135 -10.51 -2.85 6.32
CA ASN A 135 -10.76 -1.73 7.22
C ASN A 135 -9.44 -1.18 7.78
N ILE A 136 -8.70 -0.46 6.95
CA ILE A 136 -7.42 0.16 7.28
C ILE A 136 -7.62 1.42 8.16
N PHE A 137 -8.78 2.08 8.05
CA PHE A 137 -9.09 3.29 8.79
C PHE A 137 -9.99 3.00 9.99
N THR A 138 -9.58 3.41 11.19
CA THR A 138 -10.36 3.15 12.41
C THR A 138 -11.75 3.81 12.44
N ARG A 139 -11.97 4.86 11.63
CA ARG A 139 -13.20 5.67 11.62
C ARG A 139 -14.16 5.38 10.46
N VAL A 140 -13.71 4.65 9.43
CA VAL A 140 -14.52 4.39 8.25
C VAL A 140 -15.38 3.14 8.51
N GLN A 141 -16.70 3.27 8.34
CA GLN A 141 -17.65 2.17 8.62
C GLN A 141 -17.79 1.16 7.46
N TYR A 142 -17.14 1.43 6.33
CA TYR A 142 -17.25 0.61 5.14
C TYR A 142 -16.20 -0.52 5.16
N LYS A 143 -16.60 -1.70 4.67
CA LYS A 143 -15.66 -2.83 4.52
C LYS A 143 -14.56 -2.54 3.52
N SER A 144 -14.89 -1.79 2.48
CA SER A 144 -13.98 -1.38 1.42
C SER A 144 -14.28 0.05 1.00
N SER A 145 -13.22 0.78 0.65
CA SER A 145 -13.26 2.19 0.31
C SER A 145 -12.67 2.44 -1.07
N PHE A 146 -13.15 3.49 -1.70
CA PHE A 146 -12.73 3.99 -3.00
C PHE A 146 -12.20 5.40 -2.82
N LEU A 147 -11.02 5.67 -3.36
CA LEU A 147 -10.40 6.98 -3.38
C LEU A 147 -10.00 7.34 -4.80
N ASP A 148 -10.61 8.40 -5.30
CA ASP A 148 -10.12 9.09 -6.49
C ASP A 148 -9.03 10.08 -6.09
N LEU A 149 -7.81 9.93 -6.62
CA LEU A 149 -6.70 10.80 -6.25
C LEU A 149 -6.82 12.22 -6.82
N ASP A 150 -7.68 12.43 -7.82
CA ASP A 150 -7.97 13.78 -8.32
C ASP A 150 -8.92 14.54 -7.37
N ASP A 151 -9.90 13.85 -6.80
CA ASP A 151 -10.92 14.44 -5.90
C ASP A 151 -10.54 14.37 -4.42
N GLY A 152 -9.68 13.41 -4.04
CA GLY A 152 -9.18 13.19 -2.69
C GLY A 152 -10.22 12.74 -1.66
N GLN A 153 -11.45 12.41 -2.10
CA GLN A 153 -12.53 11.98 -1.21
C GLN A 153 -12.57 10.46 -1.07
N LEU A 154 -12.57 9.98 0.16
CA LEU A 154 -12.73 8.57 0.48
C LEU A 154 -14.22 8.24 0.58
N LEU A 155 -14.69 7.33 -0.27
CA LEU A 155 -16.10 6.97 -0.38
C LEU A 155 -16.28 5.45 -0.29
N PRO A 156 -17.47 4.95 0.08
CA PRO A 156 -17.73 3.52 0.04
C PRO A 156 -17.60 2.97 -1.38
N LEU A 157 -16.86 1.87 -1.54
CA LEU A 157 -16.67 1.23 -2.86
C LEU A 157 -18.01 0.83 -3.51
N SER A 158 -19.04 0.52 -2.72
CA SER A 158 -20.38 0.18 -3.21
C SER A 158 -21.07 1.30 -3.99
N ASN A 159 -20.59 2.55 -3.89
CA ASN A 159 -21.11 3.66 -4.67
C ASN A 159 -20.61 3.65 -6.13
N TYR A 160 -19.65 2.78 -6.44
CA TYR A 160 -19.00 2.67 -7.75
C TYR A 160 -19.13 1.23 -8.27
N PRO A 161 -20.30 0.85 -8.82
CA PRO A 161 -20.58 -0.50 -9.30
C PRO A 161 -19.49 -1.06 -10.21
N GLU A 162 -18.99 -0.24 -11.15
CA GLU A 162 -17.96 -0.61 -12.12
C GLU A 162 -16.62 -1.05 -11.50
N TYR A 163 -16.33 -0.62 -10.27
CA TYR A 163 -15.16 -1.08 -9.51
C TYR A 163 -15.53 -2.14 -8.47
N SER A 164 -16.68 -2.04 -7.84
CA SER A 164 -17.12 -3.00 -6.81
C SER A 164 -17.40 -4.40 -7.39
N GLU A 165 -17.88 -4.48 -8.64
CA GLU A 165 -18.17 -5.73 -9.32
C GLU A 165 -16.92 -6.54 -9.67
N LEU A 166 -15.73 -5.92 -9.70
CA LEU A 166 -14.45 -6.61 -9.86
C LEU A 166 -14.25 -7.72 -8.80
N PHE A 167 -14.85 -7.56 -7.62
CA PHE A 167 -14.77 -8.51 -6.51
C PHE A 167 -15.96 -9.47 -6.44
N CYS A 168 -17.00 -9.26 -7.24
CA CYS A 168 -18.23 -10.05 -7.19
C CYS A 168 -18.17 -11.34 -8.02
N HIS A 169 -17.25 -11.46 -8.98
CA HIS A 169 -17.15 -12.62 -9.88
C HIS A 169 -16.46 -13.86 -9.27
N LEU A 170 -16.12 -13.84 -7.98
CA LEU A 170 -15.51 -14.97 -7.25
C LEU A 170 -16.51 -15.72 -6.34
N ARG A 171 -17.82 -15.55 -6.54
CA ARG A 171 -18.86 -16.29 -5.81
C ARG A 171 -19.33 -17.53 -6.55
#